data_AF-A0A1E1LVD8-F1
#
_entry.id   AF-A0A1E1LVD8-F1
#
_cell.length_a   1.000
_cell.length_b   1.000
_cell.length_c   1.000
_cell.angle_alpha   90.00
_cell.angle_beta   90.00
_cell.angle_gamma   90.00
#
_symmetry.space_group_name_H-M   'P 1'
#
loop_
_entity.id
_entity.type
_entity.pdbx_description
1 polymer ?
#
loop_
_entity_poly.entity_id
_entity_poly.type
_entity_poly.pdbx_seq_one_letter_code
_entity_poly.pdbx_strand_id
1 'polypeptide(L)'
;MSYSAEKSASKSNLPKANKENQNIWPTPTLAILTHSQISLLHQYANIPLDSTIPHVLSTRDQAWKVHPRPYIGQLRFLDLALSTFSSYPPILALLISDPDAKLLDLACCVGQEIQKLIHDSAVASSLYGAELRSEFIELGYGRVFDRGKIGVTFLIAFAKVIV
;
A
#
# COMPACT_ATOMS: atom_id res chain seq x y z
N MET A 1 21.23 4.21 -5.47
CA MET A 1 20.92 3.88 -6.87
C MET A 1 19.41 4.01 -7.06
N SER A 2 18.95 5.04 -7.76
CA SER A 2 17.56 5.20 -8.19
C SER A 2 17.35 4.46 -9.51
N TYR A 3 16.25 3.73 -9.65
CA TYR A 3 15.89 3.09 -10.92
C TYR A 3 14.99 4.03 -11.71
N SER A 4 15.47 4.52 -12.85
CA SER A 4 14.72 5.43 -13.72
C SER A 4 13.96 4.61 -14.75
N ALA A 5 12.65 4.79 -14.81
CA ALA A 5 11.79 4.05 -15.73
C ALA A 5 11.78 4.69 -17.12
N GLU A 6 12.92 4.74 -17.81
CA GLU A 6 12.98 5.30 -19.17
C GLU A 6 12.30 4.41 -20.23
N LYS A 7 11.66 3.30 -19.85
CA LYS A 7 10.97 2.40 -20.81
C LYS A 7 9.57 1.90 -20.46
N SER A 8 8.92 2.43 -19.41
CA SER A 8 7.56 1.97 -19.05
C SER A 8 6.57 3.13 -18.95
N ALA A 9 6.22 3.72 -20.10
CA ALA A 9 5.00 4.52 -20.22
C ALA A 9 3.78 3.60 -20.35
N SER A 10 3.41 2.92 -19.26
CA SER A 10 2.12 2.23 -19.20
C SER A 10 1.02 3.29 -19.20
N LYS A 11 0.34 3.46 -20.33
CA LYS A 11 -0.78 4.40 -20.47
C LYS A 11 -1.91 3.96 -19.52
N SER A 12 -2.13 4.75 -18.49
CA SER A 12 -3.31 4.74 -17.62
C SER A 12 -4.60 4.66 -18.45
N ASN A 13 -5.48 3.69 -18.18
CA ASN A 13 -6.79 3.55 -18.84
C ASN A 13 -7.89 4.42 -18.20
N LEU A 14 -7.51 5.31 -17.28
CA LEU A 14 -8.43 6.22 -16.60
C LEU A 14 -8.79 7.41 -17.52
N PRO A 15 -9.97 8.05 -17.33
CA PRO A 15 -10.40 9.16 -18.18
C PRO A 15 -9.38 10.34 -18.17
N LYS A 16 -9.63 11.42 -18.92
CA LYS A 16 -8.78 12.63 -18.83
C LYS A 16 -9.30 13.59 -17.76
N ALA A 17 -8.38 14.19 -16.99
CA ALA A 17 -8.72 15.22 -16.02
C ALA A 17 -9.37 16.44 -16.70
N ASN A 18 -10.34 17.07 -16.03
CA ASN A 18 -10.79 18.42 -16.34
C ASN A 18 -10.26 19.41 -15.28
N LYS A 19 -10.48 20.71 -15.48
CA LYS A 19 -10.01 21.75 -14.55
C LYS A 19 -10.59 21.62 -13.14
N GLU A 20 -11.75 20.98 -12.99
CA GLU A 20 -12.48 20.87 -11.71
C GLU A 20 -12.04 19.67 -10.87
N ASN A 21 -11.49 18.62 -11.49
CA ASN A 21 -11.11 17.38 -10.83
C ASN A 21 -9.61 17.05 -10.90
N GLN A 22 -8.79 17.98 -11.38
CA GLN A 22 -7.35 17.83 -11.52
C GLN A 22 -6.65 17.41 -10.22
N ASN A 23 -7.15 17.88 -9.07
CA ASN A 23 -6.59 17.55 -7.74
C ASN A 23 -6.95 16.13 -7.28
N ILE A 24 -7.94 15.50 -7.89
CA ILE A 24 -8.41 14.14 -7.58
C ILE A 24 -7.88 13.16 -8.64
N TRP A 25 -7.41 13.67 -9.78
CA TRP A 25 -7.12 12.85 -10.94
C TRP A 25 -5.91 11.93 -10.73
N PRO A 26 -5.97 10.69 -11.22
CA PRO A 26 -4.86 9.75 -11.13
C PRO A 26 -3.56 10.27 -11.74
N THR A 27 -2.45 10.19 -11.00
CA THR A 27 -1.12 10.56 -11.48
C THR A 27 -0.73 9.65 -12.64
N PRO A 28 -0.66 10.15 -13.88
CA PRO A 28 -0.69 9.29 -15.08
C PRO A 28 0.48 8.31 -15.18
N THR A 29 1.59 8.58 -14.52
CA THR A 29 2.78 7.72 -14.47
C THR A 29 3.52 7.86 -13.14
N LEU A 30 4.41 6.91 -12.85
CA LEU A 30 5.37 6.98 -11.75
C LEU A 30 6.77 7.01 -12.35
N ALA A 31 7.47 8.13 -12.25
CA ALA A 31 8.75 8.33 -12.94
C ALA A 31 9.90 7.54 -12.28
N ILE A 32 9.94 7.53 -10.94
CA ILE A 32 11.04 6.97 -10.15
C ILE A 32 10.45 6.34 -8.89
N LEU A 33 10.96 5.16 -8.52
CA LEU A 33 10.70 4.54 -7.21
C LEU A 33 11.83 4.86 -6.24
N THR A 34 11.49 5.10 -4.98
CA THR A 34 12.48 5.23 -3.90
C THR A 34 13.08 3.86 -3.58
N HIS A 35 14.23 3.87 -2.89
CA HIS A 35 14.87 2.61 -2.47
C HIS A 35 13.96 1.78 -1.56
N SER A 36 13.23 2.43 -0.65
CA SER A 36 12.25 1.77 0.24
C SER A 36 11.12 1.10 -0.55
N GLN A 37 10.59 1.79 -1.57
CA GLN A 37 9.55 1.24 -2.44
C GLN A 37 10.06 0.07 -3.27
N ILE A 38 11.29 0.14 -3.81
CA ILE A 38 11.92 -0.96 -4.54
C ILE A 38 12.14 -2.15 -3.61
N SER A 39 12.68 -1.93 -2.41
CA SER A 39 12.90 -3.00 -1.44
C SER A 39 11.59 -3.73 -1.11
N LEU A 40 10.52 -2.98 -0.82
CA LEU A 40 9.22 -3.58 -0.53
C LEU A 40 8.60 -4.30 -1.75
N LEU A 41 8.58 -3.67 -2.92
CA LEU A 41 7.88 -4.22 -4.09
C LEU A 41 8.69 -5.32 -4.79
N HIS A 42 10.00 -5.17 -4.88
CA HIS A 42 10.85 -6.14 -5.58
C HIS A 42 11.36 -7.23 -4.65
N GLN A 43 11.92 -6.88 -3.49
CA GLN A 43 12.60 -7.87 -2.64
C GLN A 43 11.60 -8.63 -1.78
N TYR A 44 10.63 -7.94 -1.17
CA TYR A 44 9.64 -8.57 -0.31
C TYR A 44 8.46 -9.16 -1.09
N ALA A 45 7.84 -8.36 -1.96
CA ALA A 45 6.70 -8.77 -2.76
C ALA A 45 7.06 -9.59 -4.00
N ASN A 46 8.36 -9.79 -4.27
CA ASN A 46 8.89 -10.56 -5.40
C ASN A 46 8.35 -10.12 -6.78
N ILE A 47 8.08 -8.82 -6.95
CA ILE A 47 7.63 -8.26 -8.24
C ILE A 47 8.89 -7.95 -9.08
N PRO A 48 9.02 -8.47 -10.31
CA PRO A 48 10.17 -8.16 -11.17
C PRO A 48 10.31 -6.66 -11.41
N LEU A 49 11.54 -6.13 -11.36
CA LEU A 49 11.81 -4.69 -11.43
C LEU A 49 11.20 -4.02 -12.66
N ASP A 50 11.27 -4.67 -13.82
CA ASP A 50 10.70 -4.20 -15.09
C ASP A 50 9.16 -4.18 -15.07
N SER A 51 8.54 -4.95 -14.19
CA SER A 51 7.09 -5.05 -14.02
C SER A 51 6.56 -4.23 -12.84
N THR A 52 7.43 -3.66 -11.99
CA THR A 52 7.01 -2.96 -10.76
C THR A 52 6.11 -1.76 -11.02
N ILE A 53 6.47 -0.87 -11.95
CA ILE A 53 5.65 0.30 -12.28
C ILE A 53 4.33 -0.10 -12.95
N PRO A 54 4.33 -0.96 -13.99
CA PRO A 54 3.08 -1.50 -14.56
C PRO A 54 2.16 -2.11 -13.49
N HIS A 55 2.73 -2.86 -12.55
CA HIS A 55 1.98 -3.48 -11.46
C HIS A 55 1.35 -2.44 -10.52
N VAL A 56 2.12 -1.44 -10.11
CA VAL A 56 1.66 -0.34 -9.27
C VAL A 56 0.51 0.43 -9.94
N LEU A 57 0.66 0.76 -11.22
CA LEU A 57 -0.37 1.48 -11.99
C LEU A 57 -1.62 0.63 -12.19
N SER A 58 -1.48 -0.66 -12.49
CA SER A 58 -2.60 -1.60 -12.59
C SER A 58 -3.36 -1.71 -11.26
N THR A 59 -2.65 -1.78 -10.14
CA THR A 59 -3.27 -1.83 -8.81
C THR A 59 -4.05 -0.56 -8.53
N ARG A 60 -3.46 0.60 -8.83
CA ARG A 60 -4.16 1.89 -8.72
C ARG A 60 -5.45 1.90 -9.54
N ASP A 61 -5.39 1.45 -10.79
CA ASP A 61 -6.55 1.45 -11.69
C ASP A 61 -7.67 0.53 -11.17
N GLN A 62 -7.31 -0.61 -10.59
CA GLN A 62 -8.26 -1.53 -9.96
C GLN A 62 -8.86 -0.94 -8.69
N ALA A 63 -8.04 -0.39 -7.80
CA ALA A 63 -8.50 0.29 -6.58
C ALA A 63 -9.38 1.52 -6.91
N TRP A 64 -9.07 2.25 -7.97
CA TRP A 64 -9.86 3.38 -8.43
C TRP A 64 -11.27 2.97 -8.86
N LYS A 65 -11.43 1.80 -9.48
CA LYS A 65 -12.75 1.26 -9.85
C LYS A 65 -13.60 0.89 -8.64
N VAL A 66 -12.98 0.46 -7.54
CA VAL A 66 -13.66 0.14 -6.28
C VAL A 66 -14.23 1.42 -5.66
N HIS A 67 -13.39 2.43 -5.44
CA HIS A 67 -13.82 3.71 -4.92
C HIS A 67 -12.81 4.83 -5.26
N PRO A 68 -13.14 5.73 -6.21
CA PRO A 68 -12.26 6.82 -6.61
C PRO A 68 -11.93 7.75 -5.45
N ARG A 69 -10.65 7.83 -5.07
CA ARG A 69 -10.16 8.74 -4.01
C ARG A 69 -8.84 9.36 -4.41
N PRO A 70 -8.60 10.65 -4.06
CA PRO A 70 -7.34 11.33 -4.39
C PRO A 70 -6.10 10.55 -3.97
N TYR A 71 -6.12 9.97 -2.76
CA TYR A 71 -5.03 9.13 -2.24
C TYR A 71 -4.67 7.96 -3.17
N ILE A 72 -5.68 7.26 -3.70
CA ILE A 72 -5.47 6.16 -4.64
C ILE A 72 -4.92 6.72 -5.95
N GLY A 73 -5.62 7.68 -6.56
CA GLY A 73 -5.23 8.26 -7.85
C GLY A 73 -3.79 8.78 -7.84
N GLN A 74 -3.38 9.42 -6.75
CA GLN A 74 -2.07 10.02 -6.57
C GLN A 74 -0.97 9.02 -6.16
N LEU A 75 -1.26 7.71 -6.13
CA LEU A 75 -0.31 6.65 -5.73
C LEU A 75 0.23 6.79 -4.30
N ARG A 76 -0.50 7.49 -3.41
CA ARG A 76 -0.06 7.80 -2.04
C ARG A 76 0.05 6.56 -1.15
N PHE A 77 -0.50 5.42 -1.58
CA PHE A 77 -0.27 4.12 -0.94
C PHE A 77 1.22 3.69 -0.97
N LEU A 78 2.01 4.24 -1.90
CA LEU A 78 3.45 4.01 -1.97
C LEU A 78 4.28 4.88 -1.02
N ASP A 79 3.68 5.87 -0.35
CA ASP A 79 4.43 6.82 0.48
C ASP A 79 5.10 6.14 1.68
N LEU A 80 4.52 5.05 2.18
CA LEU A 80 4.98 4.35 3.39
C LEU A 80 5.14 5.34 4.55
N ALA A 81 4.12 6.19 4.74
CA ALA A 81 4.13 7.35 5.60
C ALA A 81 4.49 6.99 7.04
N LEU A 82 3.98 5.86 7.55
CA LEU A 82 4.29 5.42 8.92
C LEU A 82 5.80 5.26 9.13
N SER A 83 6.52 4.69 8.14
CA SER A 83 7.98 4.49 8.22
C SER A 83 8.80 5.78 8.26
N THR A 84 8.17 6.93 7.94
CA THR A 84 8.80 8.25 7.97
C THR A 84 8.67 8.95 9.32
N PHE A 85 7.82 8.44 10.21
CA PHE A 85 7.57 9.09 11.50
C PHE A 85 8.69 8.77 12.49
N SER A 86 9.01 9.75 13.36
CA SER A 86 9.99 9.55 14.44
C SER A 86 9.56 8.49 15.45
N SER A 87 8.26 8.18 15.53
CA SER A 87 7.69 7.11 16.34
C SER A 87 7.83 5.71 15.73
N TYR A 88 8.25 5.59 14.47
CA TYR A 88 8.34 4.29 13.81
C TYR A 88 9.33 3.32 14.46
N PRO A 89 10.60 3.70 14.75
CA PRO A 89 11.53 2.77 15.38
C PRO A 89 11.06 2.18 16.72
N PRO A 90 10.50 2.95 17.68
CA PRO A 90 9.99 2.36 18.92
C PRO A 90 8.74 1.51 18.71
N ILE A 91 7.85 1.86 17.77
CA ILE A 91 6.71 1.02 17.39
C ILE A 91 7.18 -0.32 16.86
N LEU A 92 8.14 -0.31 15.92
CA LEU A 92 8.68 -1.52 15.32
C LEU A 92 9.40 -2.39 16.36
N ALA A 93 10.21 -1.78 17.22
CA ALA A 93 10.89 -2.51 18.30
C ALA A 93 9.90 -3.21 19.23
N LEU A 94 8.80 -2.55 19.59
CA LEU A 94 7.73 -3.13 20.39
C LEU A 94 7.06 -4.32 19.67
N LEU A 95 6.74 -4.16 18.38
CA LEU A 95 6.11 -5.23 17.58
C LEU A 95 7.01 -6.44 17.33
N ILE A 96 8.32 -6.30 17.55
CA ILE A 96 9.31 -7.39 17.44
C ILE A 96 9.52 -8.08 18.80
N SER A 97 9.62 -7.31 19.88
CA SER A 97 10.05 -7.84 21.18
C SER A 97 8.91 -8.29 22.08
N ASP A 98 7.72 -7.73 21.93
CA ASP A 98 6.57 -8.00 22.79
C ASP A 98 5.51 -8.82 22.03
N PRO A 99 5.28 -10.10 22.42
CA PRO A 99 4.27 -10.95 21.78
C PRO A 99 2.83 -10.42 21.98
N ASP A 100 2.60 -9.62 23.01
CA ASP A 100 1.29 -9.05 23.33
C ASP A 100 1.04 -7.72 22.61
N ALA A 101 2.07 -7.08 22.03
CA ALA A 101 1.91 -5.87 21.23
C ALA A 101 0.96 -6.10 20.04
N LYS A 102 0.13 -5.10 19.74
CA LYS A 102 -0.81 -5.10 18.61
C LYS A 102 -0.80 -3.74 17.93
N LEU A 103 -0.84 -3.73 16.60
CA LEU A 103 -0.99 -2.50 15.80
C LEU A 103 -2.18 -2.64 14.85
N LEU A 104 -3.01 -1.61 14.80
CA LEU A 104 -4.15 -1.50 13.90
C LEU A 104 -3.91 -0.39 12.87
N ASP A 105 -3.88 -0.76 11.59
CA ASP A 105 -3.91 0.15 10.45
C ASP A 105 -5.37 0.40 10.03
N LEU A 106 -5.87 1.60 10.32
CA LEU A 106 -7.24 2.02 10.01
C LEU A 106 -7.30 2.64 8.61
N ALA A 107 -8.28 2.21 7.81
CA ALA A 107 -8.36 2.52 6.39
C ALA A 107 -7.10 2.05 5.63
N CYS A 108 -6.71 0.79 5.91
CA CYS A 108 -5.47 0.20 5.41
C CYS A 108 -5.42 0.03 3.89
N CYS A 109 -6.55 0.22 3.17
CA CYS A 109 -6.63 0.08 1.72
C CYS A 109 -6.08 -1.29 1.26
N VAL A 110 -5.02 -1.30 0.46
CA VAL A 110 -4.33 -2.52 -0.02
C VAL A 110 -3.31 -3.10 0.97
N GLY A 111 -3.28 -2.58 2.20
CA GLY A 111 -2.43 -3.05 3.31
C GLY A 111 -0.95 -2.75 3.15
N GLN A 112 -0.56 -1.67 2.45
CA GLN A 112 0.84 -1.45 2.11
C GLN A 112 1.73 -1.07 3.32
N GLU A 113 1.20 -0.35 4.31
CA GLU A 113 1.92 -0.07 5.56
C GLU A 113 2.18 -1.35 6.35
N ILE A 114 1.19 -2.25 6.42
CA ILE A 114 1.33 -3.57 7.04
C ILE A 114 2.43 -4.39 6.32
N GLN A 115 2.48 -4.36 4.99
CA GLN A 115 3.57 -5.04 4.25
C GLN A 115 4.93 -4.49 4.63
N LYS A 116 5.05 -3.16 4.80
CA LYS A 116 6.29 -2.51 5.21
C LYS A 116 6.71 -2.91 6.62
N LEU A 117 5.77 -2.98 7.55
CA LEU A 117 6.03 -3.45 8.92
C LEU A 117 6.58 -4.88 8.93
N ILE A 118 5.97 -5.80 8.18
CA ILE A 118 6.43 -7.20 8.11
C ILE A 118 7.80 -7.28 7.44
N HIS A 119 8.00 -6.53 6.34
CA HIS A 119 9.30 -6.46 5.69
C HIS A 119 10.40 -5.97 6.65
N ASP A 120 10.06 -5.08 7.57
CA ASP A 120 10.95 -4.60 8.62
C ASP A 120 10.99 -5.51 9.86
N SER A 121 10.50 -6.76 9.75
CA SER A 121 10.50 -7.82 10.76
C SER A 121 9.43 -7.75 11.84
N ALA A 122 8.41 -6.90 11.73
CA ALA A 122 7.26 -6.97 12.65
C ALA A 122 6.56 -8.34 12.55
N VAL A 123 6.13 -8.87 13.70
CA VAL A 123 5.45 -10.16 13.75
C VAL A 123 4.08 -10.05 13.09
N ALA A 124 3.81 -10.80 12.02
CA ALA A 124 2.56 -10.67 11.25
C ALA A 124 1.28 -10.81 12.12
N SER A 125 1.28 -11.66 13.14
CA SER A 125 0.14 -11.87 14.04
C SER A 125 -0.12 -10.74 15.03
N SER A 126 0.79 -9.76 15.14
CA SER A 126 0.55 -8.53 15.90
C SER A 126 -0.13 -7.44 15.07
N LEU A 127 -0.30 -7.65 13.76
CA LEU A 127 -0.79 -6.62 12.85
C LEU A 127 -2.25 -6.86 12.42
N TYR A 128 -3.00 -5.77 12.43
CA TYR A 128 -4.41 -5.72 12.07
C TYR A 128 -4.62 -4.65 11.01
N GLY A 129 -5.35 -4.97 9.96
CA GLY A 129 -5.83 -3.99 8.98
C GLY A 129 -7.33 -3.86 9.05
N ALA A 130 -7.86 -2.66 9.09
CA ALA A 130 -9.30 -2.42 8.95
C ALA A 130 -9.58 -1.58 7.71
N GLU A 131 -10.53 -2.01 6.90
CA GLU A 131 -10.96 -1.29 5.71
C GLU A 131 -12.47 -1.46 5.51
N LEU A 132 -13.10 -0.44 4.95
CA LEU A 132 -14.54 -0.42 4.73
C LEU A 132 -14.96 -1.37 3.60
N ARG A 133 -14.10 -1.48 2.58
CA ARG A 133 -14.36 -2.19 1.33
C ARG A 133 -13.44 -3.39 1.24
N SER A 134 -14.00 -4.59 1.28
CA SER A 134 -13.24 -5.82 1.18
C SER A 134 -12.41 -5.87 -0.11
N GLU A 135 -12.90 -5.27 -1.20
CA GLU A 135 -12.23 -5.28 -2.49
C GLU A 135 -10.84 -4.64 -2.44
N PHE A 136 -10.58 -3.69 -1.53
CA PHE A 136 -9.23 -3.16 -1.33
C PHE A 136 -8.29 -4.17 -0.64
N ILE A 137 -8.81 -4.87 0.37
CA ILE A 137 -8.06 -5.93 1.06
C ILE A 137 -7.75 -7.06 0.07
N GLU A 138 -8.71 -7.45 -0.77
CA GLU A 138 -8.54 -8.45 -1.82
C GLU A 138 -7.44 -8.07 -2.81
N LEU A 139 -7.39 -6.80 -3.23
CA LEU A 139 -6.31 -6.29 -4.06
C LEU A 139 -4.94 -6.40 -3.36
N GLY A 140 -4.88 -6.30 -2.03
CA GLY A 140 -3.67 -6.54 -1.25
C GLY A 140 -3.24 -8.01 -1.23
N TYR A 141 -4.19 -8.94 -1.04
CA TYR A 141 -3.93 -10.39 -1.06
C TYR A 141 -3.42 -10.88 -2.43
N GLY A 142 -3.91 -10.32 -3.54
CA GLY A 142 -3.40 -10.65 -4.87
C GLY A 142 -1.93 -10.27 -5.14
N ARG A 143 -1.23 -9.63 -4.18
CA ARG A 143 0.11 -9.03 -4.37
C ARG A 143 1.18 -9.67 -3.50
N VAL A 144 0.95 -9.71 -2.19
CA VAL A 144 1.98 -10.02 -1.18
C VAL A 144 1.45 -10.91 -0.07
N PHE A 145 0.20 -10.71 0.31
CA PHE A 145 -0.45 -11.56 1.28
C PHE A 145 -0.92 -12.82 0.57
N ASP A 146 -0.16 -13.91 0.64
CA ASP A 146 -0.72 -15.22 0.31
C ASP A 146 -1.72 -15.61 1.40
N ARG A 147 -2.95 -15.95 0.98
CA ARG A 147 -4.03 -16.32 1.90
C ARG A 147 -3.60 -17.57 2.66
N GLY A 148 -3.42 -17.43 3.98
CA GLY A 148 -3.05 -18.53 4.86
C GLY A 148 -1.55 -18.65 5.17
N LYS A 149 -0.68 -17.79 4.61
CA LYS A 149 0.75 -17.75 4.98
C LYS A 149 1.12 -16.59 5.89
N ILE A 150 0.34 -15.50 5.86
CA ILE A 150 0.62 -14.30 6.66
C ILE A 150 -0.38 -14.22 7.81
N GLY A 151 0.11 -14.19 9.04
CA GLY A 151 -0.69 -14.15 10.27
C GLY A 151 -1.44 -12.84 10.53
N VAL A 152 -1.49 -11.92 9.56
CA VAL A 152 -2.20 -10.64 9.67
C VAL A 152 -3.70 -10.88 9.69
N THR A 153 -4.41 -10.16 10.55
CA THR A 153 -5.88 -10.15 10.57
C THR A 153 -6.42 -8.92 9.85
N PHE A 154 -7.22 -9.12 8.80
CA PHE A 154 -7.96 -8.04 8.15
C PHE A 154 -9.43 -8.04 8.56
N LEU A 155 -9.94 -6.86 8.89
CA LEU A 155 -11.31 -6.62 9.32
C LEU A 155 -12.01 -5.76 8.28
N ILE A 156 -13.19 -6.21 7.84
CA ILE A 156 -14.11 -5.37 7.09
C ILE A 156 -14.96 -4.62 8.11
N ALA A 157 -14.70 -3.33 8.29
CA ALA A 157 -15.29 -2.58 9.39
C ALA A 157 -15.87 -1.23 8.96
N PHE A 158 -17.11 -0.99 9.38
CA PHE A 158 -17.73 0.34 9.34
C PHE A 158 -17.47 1.02 10.67
N ALA A 159 -16.47 1.89 10.74
CA ALA A 159 -16.25 2.73 11.92
C ALA A 159 -17.24 3.90 11.90
N LYS A 160 -18.33 3.79 12.66
CA LYS A 160 -19.12 4.96 13.06
C LYS A 160 -18.41 5.57 14.26
N VAL A 161 -17.78 6.73 14.09
CA VAL A 161 -17.31 7.52 15.23
C VAL A 161 -18.57 7.96 15.98
N ILE A 162 -18.83 7.33 17.13
CA ILE A 162 -19.85 7.79 18.06
C ILE A 162 -19.18 8.92 18.85
N VAL A 163 -19.45 10.16 18.43
CA VAL A 163 -19.17 11.38 19.21
C VAL A 163 -20.36 11.68 20.12
#